data_AF-A0AAD6UT68-F1
#
_entry.id   AF-A0AAD6UT68-F1
#
_cell.length_a   1.000
_cell.length_b   1.000
_cell.length_c   1.000
_cell.angle_alpha   90.00
_cell.angle_beta   90.00
_cell.angle_gamma   90.00
#
_symmetry.space_group_name_H-M   'P 1'
#
loop_
_entity.id
_entity.type
_entity.pdbx_description
1 polymer ?
#
loop_
_entity_poly.entity_id
_entity_poly.type
_entity_poly.pdbx_seq_one_letter_code
_entity_poly.pdbx_strand_id
1 'polypeptide(L)'
;MPLADDLSTASPSQEPTSRLDSHAAADLQKLGYTQEMTRTRGLSHMLFMTLAIMAVPYGLSAPIATSLVAGGPATIIWGWVLVSILTLPLAFSLGEICAKYPTSAGSYYWCFRLAPPEYRRLVSWINGWLTMVGVWTISLSVTFGTAQLIVAGAGIYLPDWVVKPWQTYLIFFAVTAVTVVFCIFFNSILPTIDTISAYWTLLGVIVTLVCVSVKATAGRHSAAFALGHFDPSPSGWTPGWAFFIGLLPPGYAYTYAAIGMIASMAEEVHNPSHDLPRAIVWSIPIGFITGVFFLVPILFTLPDIATLLSVASGQPVGLMFELIMGSKGGGFGLWFIIFGIGMFCAISISCAASRATWAFARDAAIPLHTTFATITTRGRLLREIPLNAILLSTAIQLLLGLIYLGSSAAFNAFVGVAVMCLGASYAMPVAVSLAGGRRAVAADSPFALGRAGVPLNAAAVVWAAFEMVLFSMPAVLPVTPTTMNYASVVFVAFALISAVWYLISGRFHYKGPSIPDVEPLESDQVEEKNGSDEEKNGSDA
;
A
#
# COMPACT_ATOMS: atom_id res chain seq x y z
N MET A 1 31.01 -33.38 -48.74
CA MET A 1 30.96 -32.19 -47.87
C MET A 1 29.49 -31.94 -47.56
N PRO A 2 28.93 -32.55 -46.50
CA PRO A 2 27.49 -32.50 -46.23
C PRO A 2 27.11 -31.50 -45.14
N LEU A 3 25.92 -30.92 -45.34
CA LEU A 3 24.90 -30.42 -44.40
C LEU A 3 25.29 -30.26 -42.92
N ALA A 4 25.22 -29.01 -42.44
CA ALA A 4 25.33 -28.64 -41.04
C ALA A 4 23.96 -28.55 -40.37
N ASP A 5 23.77 -29.42 -39.38
CA ASP A 5 23.03 -29.32 -38.13
C ASP A 5 21.93 -28.25 -37.96
N ASP A 6 20.69 -28.74 -38.09
CA ASP A 6 19.51 -28.24 -37.39
C ASP A 6 19.56 -28.75 -35.93
N LEU A 7 19.98 -27.91 -34.98
CA LEU A 7 19.79 -28.14 -33.55
C LEU A 7 19.47 -26.81 -32.84
N SER A 8 18.22 -26.38 -33.00
CA SER A 8 17.53 -25.47 -32.08
C SER A 8 17.49 -26.12 -30.69
N THR A 9 18.45 -25.77 -29.84
CA THR A 9 18.41 -26.07 -28.41
C THR A 9 17.48 -25.09 -27.71
N ALA A 10 16.17 -25.31 -27.84
CA ALA A 10 15.21 -24.72 -26.91
C ALA A 10 15.49 -25.31 -25.53
N SER A 11 15.94 -24.47 -24.60
CA SER A 11 16.10 -24.90 -23.21
C SER A 11 14.73 -25.25 -22.62
N PRO A 12 14.56 -26.42 -21.98
CA PRO A 12 13.26 -26.91 -21.52
C PRO A 12 12.64 -26.07 -20.36
N SER A 13 13.34 -25.05 -19.87
CA SER A 13 12.86 -24.13 -18.82
C SER A 13 12.21 -22.84 -19.32
N GLN A 14 12.28 -22.53 -20.63
CA GLN A 14 11.70 -21.29 -21.20
C GLN A 14 10.30 -21.44 -21.82
N GLU A 15 9.87 -22.67 -22.13
CA GLU A 15 8.52 -22.90 -22.65
C GLU A 15 7.36 -22.61 -21.66
N PRO A 16 7.46 -22.89 -20.35
CA PRO A 16 6.34 -22.63 -19.44
C PRO A 16 6.10 -21.14 -19.22
N THR A 17 7.16 -20.34 -19.09
CA THR A 17 7.06 -18.89 -18.87
C THR A 17 6.57 -18.15 -20.10
N SER A 18 7.05 -18.50 -21.29
CA SER A 18 6.58 -17.89 -22.56
C SER A 18 5.11 -18.16 -22.86
N ARG A 19 4.59 -19.34 -22.50
CA ARG A 19 3.14 -19.64 -22.59
C ARG A 19 2.33 -18.88 -21.55
N LEU A 20 2.81 -18.79 -20.30
CA LEU A 20 2.12 -18.01 -19.25
C LEU A 20 2.03 -16.52 -19.64
N ASP A 21 3.12 -15.96 -20.17
CA ASP A 21 3.16 -14.56 -20.59
C ASP A 21 2.21 -14.24 -21.75
N SER A 22 2.07 -15.17 -22.72
CA SER A 22 1.13 -15.00 -23.83
C SER A 22 -0.33 -15.10 -23.38
N HIS A 23 -0.64 -16.02 -22.46
CA HIS A 23 -1.97 -16.08 -21.83
C HIS A 23 -2.29 -14.81 -21.04
N ALA A 24 -1.35 -14.31 -20.22
CA ALA A 24 -1.53 -13.09 -19.45
C ALA A 24 -1.71 -11.85 -20.35
N ALA A 25 -0.99 -11.77 -21.48
CA ALA A 25 -1.18 -10.71 -22.47
C ALA A 25 -2.56 -10.77 -23.14
N ALA A 26 -3.03 -11.97 -23.49
CA ALA A 26 -4.36 -12.17 -24.07
C ALA A 26 -5.47 -11.81 -23.07
N ASP A 27 -5.32 -12.18 -21.79
CA ASP A 27 -6.28 -11.82 -20.75
C ASP A 27 -6.32 -10.31 -20.48
N LEU A 28 -5.17 -9.63 -20.54
CA LEU A 28 -5.12 -8.17 -20.45
C LEU A 28 -5.83 -7.49 -21.64
N GLN A 29 -5.70 -8.05 -22.85
CA GLN A 29 -6.43 -7.57 -24.03
C GLN A 29 -7.94 -7.74 -23.87
N LYS A 30 -8.42 -8.85 -23.27
CA LYS A 30 -9.85 -9.02 -22.93
C LYS A 30 -10.34 -8.00 -21.88
N LEU A 31 -9.43 -7.39 -21.14
CA LEU A 31 -9.73 -6.29 -20.20
C LEU A 31 -9.63 -4.92 -20.87
N GLY A 32 -9.34 -4.87 -22.18
CA GLY A 32 -9.28 -3.64 -22.97
C GLY A 32 -7.94 -2.90 -22.91
N TYR A 33 -6.87 -3.58 -22.46
CA TYR A 33 -5.53 -3.00 -22.36
C TYR A 33 -4.52 -3.73 -23.25
N THR A 34 -3.64 -2.97 -23.88
CA THR A 34 -2.44 -3.50 -24.53
C THR A 34 -1.29 -3.51 -23.53
N GLN A 35 -0.55 -4.61 -23.45
CA GLN A 35 0.63 -4.71 -22.60
C GLN A 35 1.73 -3.77 -23.09
N GLU A 36 2.20 -2.86 -22.24
CA GLU A 36 3.29 -1.94 -22.58
C GLU A 36 4.58 -2.21 -21.78
N MET A 37 4.49 -2.97 -20.67
CA MET A 37 5.63 -3.33 -19.83
C MET A 37 6.05 -4.80 -20.00
N THR A 38 7.33 -5.07 -19.74
CA THR A 38 7.88 -6.43 -19.78
C THR A 38 7.62 -7.18 -18.48
N ARG A 39 7.25 -8.45 -18.62
CA ARG A 39 7.00 -9.34 -17.48
C ARG A 39 8.34 -9.81 -16.91
N THR A 40 8.52 -9.57 -15.62
CA THR A 40 9.77 -9.87 -14.89
C THR A 40 9.53 -10.44 -13.50
N ARG A 41 8.30 -10.37 -12.97
CA ARG A 41 7.95 -10.74 -11.60
C ARG A 41 7.09 -11.99 -11.52
N GLY A 42 7.41 -12.89 -10.60
CA GLY A 42 6.53 -14.00 -10.19
C GLY A 42 6.01 -13.78 -8.77
N LEU A 43 5.30 -14.77 -8.22
CA LEU A 43 4.73 -14.73 -6.88
C LEU A 43 5.71 -14.30 -5.77
N SER A 44 6.93 -14.85 -5.74
CA SER A 44 7.94 -14.51 -4.71
C SER A 44 8.34 -13.05 -4.78
N HIS A 45 8.60 -12.52 -5.99
CA HIS A 45 8.93 -11.11 -6.20
C HIS A 45 7.77 -10.21 -5.75
N MET A 46 6.52 -10.57 -6.06
CA MET A 46 5.35 -9.79 -5.64
C MET A 46 5.15 -9.82 -4.12
N LEU A 47 5.36 -10.98 -3.49
CA LEU A 47 5.26 -11.11 -2.04
C LEU A 47 6.35 -10.30 -1.33
N PHE A 48 7.60 -10.41 -1.77
CA PHE A 48 8.71 -9.64 -1.20
C PHE A 48 8.55 -8.13 -1.41
N MET A 49 8.07 -7.70 -2.58
CA MET A 49 7.74 -6.29 -2.81
C MET A 49 6.64 -5.81 -1.87
N THR A 50 5.59 -6.62 -1.64
CA THR A 50 4.51 -6.27 -0.70
C THR A 50 5.04 -6.14 0.73
N LEU A 51 5.89 -7.09 1.17
CA LEU A 51 6.53 -7.04 2.49
C LEU A 51 7.49 -5.86 2.64
N ALA A 52 8.21 -5.50 1.57
CA ALA A 52 9.07 -4.32 1.53
C ALA A 52 8.27 -3.01 1.60
N ILE A 53 7.11 -2.94 0.93
CA ILE A 53 6.19 -1.79 1.00
C ILE A 53 5.58 -1.67 2.40
N MET A 54 5.16 -2.78 3.00
CA MET A 54 4.61 -2.77 4.37
C MET A 54 5.67 -2.40 5.40
N ALA A 55 6.91 -2.85 5.20
CA ALA A 55 8.06 -2.48 6.03
C ALA A 55 7.77 -2.59 7.54
N VAL A 56 7.21 -3.72 7.97
CA VAL A 56 6.55 -3.87 9.28
C VAL A 56 7.36 -3.28 10.45
N PRO A 57 8.66 -3.59 10.65
CA PRO A 57 9.42 -2.98 11.75
C PRO A 57 9.53 -1.46 11.67
N TYR A 58 9.66 -0.91 10.46
CA TYR A 58 9.67 0.54 10.24
C TYR A 58 8.29 1.15 10.51
N GLY A 59 7.23 0.58 9.94
CA GLY A 59 5.85 1.05 10.13
C GLY A 59 5.37 0.98 11.58
N LEU A 60 5.88 0.03 12.37
CA LEU A 60 5.57 -0.10 13.80
C LEU A 60 6.42 0.80 14.70
N SER A 61 7.66 1.11 14.30
CA SER A 61 8.60 1.89 15.12
C SER A 61 8.49 3.39 14.89
N ALA A 62 8.41 3.84 13.63
CA ALA A 62 8.29 5.25 13.28
C ALA A 62 7.20 6.03 14.06
N PRO A 63 6.03 5.44 14.37
CA PRO A 63 4.92 6.12 15.04
C PRO A 63 4.76 5.73 16.52
N ILE A 64 5.71 5.00 17.10
CA ILE A 64 5.58 4.40 18.44
C ILE A 64 5.23 5.43 19.52
N ALA A 65 5.67 6.68 19.38
CA ALA A 65 5.33 7.79 20.29
C ALA A 65 3.82 7.99 20.42
N THR A 66 3.08 7.92 19.31
CA THR A 66 1.62 8.12 19.32
C THR A 66 0.89 6.99 20.04
N SER A 67 1.32 5.75 19.84
CA SER A 67 0.77 4.59 20.55
C SER A 67 1.07 4.63 22.04
N LEU A 68 2.25 5.12 22.43
CA LEU A 68 2.64 5.30 23.83
C LEU A 68 1.74 6.34 24.54
N VAL A 69 1.46 7.47 23.89
CA VAL A 69 0.55 8.51 24.40
C VAL A 69 -0.87 8.02 24.59
N ALA A 70 -1.36 7.19 23.67
CA ALA A 70 -2.75 6.76 23.64
C ALA A 70 -3.11 5.69 24.68
N GLY A 71 -2.15 4.82 25.02
CA GLY A 71 -2.40 3.79 26.02
C GLY A 71 -1.27 2.80 26.24
N GLY A 72 -0.03 3.17 25.91
CA GLY A 72 1.15 2.39 26.26
C GLY A 72 1.24 0.98 25.66
N PRO A 73 1.92 0.05 26.36
CA PRO A 73 2.22 -1.30 25.86
C PRO A 73 1.01 -2.14 25.43
N ALA A 74 -0.09 -2.11 26.21
CA ALA A 74 -1.29 -2.87 25.89
C ALA A 74 -1.91 -2.43 24.55
N THR A 75 -1.93 -1.13 24.30
CA THR A 75 -2.42 -0.56 23.03
C THR A 75 -1.53 -0.98 21.87
N ILE A 76 -0.21 -1.06 22.08
CA ILE A 76 0.73 -1.43 21.04
C ILE A 76 0.53 -2.89 20.58
N ILE A 77 0.50 -3.84 21.51
CA ILE A 77 0.43 -5.26 21.14
C ILE A 77 -0.97 -5.67 20.68
N TRP A 78 -2.02 -5.30 21.43
CA TRP A 78 -3.38 -5.69 21.10
C TRP A 78 -3.93 -4.87 19.95
N GLY A 79 -3.46 -3.64 19.78
CA GLY A 79 -3.78 -2.84 18.62
C GLY A 79 -3.23 -3.44 17.33
N TRP A 80 -1.98 -3.92 17.35
CA TRP A 80 -1.41 -4.66 16.21
C TRP A 80 -2.22 -5.92 15.89
N VAL A 81 -2.51 -6.75 16.90
CA VAL A 81 -3.31 -7.98 16.72
C VAL A 81 -4.69 -7.66 16.12
N LEU A 82 -5.38 -6.67 16.68
CA LEU A 82 -6.72 -6.30 16.24
C LEU A 82 -6.70 -5.78 14.79
N VAL A 83 -5.81 -4.86 14.46
CA VAL A 83 -5.72 -4.28 13.11
C VAL A 83 -5.34 -5.33 12.08
N SER A 84 -4.41 -6.25 12.38
CA SER A 84 -4.08 -7.36 11.49
C SER A 84 -5.29 -8.25 11.20
N ILE A 85 -6.11 -8.57 12.22
CA ILE A 85 -7.31 -9.39 12.05
C ILE A 85 -8.39 -8.64 11.25
N LEU A 86 -8.60 -7.35 11.52
CA LEU A 86 -9.64 -6.55 10.86
C LEU A 86 -9.26 -6.19 9.41
N THR A 87 -7.97 -6.20 9.08
CA THR A 87 -7.48 -5.96 7.71
C THR A 87 -7.53 -7.22 6.82
N LEU A 88 -7.49 -8.42 7.42
CA LEU A 88 -7.58 -9.69 6.65
C LEU A 88 -8.81 -9.77 5.73
N PRO A 89 -10.04 -9.46 6.19
CA PRO A 89 -11.21 -9.42 5.31
C PRO A 89 -11.02 -8.52 4.10
N LEU A 90 -10.44 -7.33 4.29
CA LEU A 90 -10.14 -6.41 3.18
C LEU A 90 -9.17 -7.05 2.19
N ALA A 91 -8.08 -7.67 2.67
CA ALA A 91 -7.11 -8.34 1.81
C ALA A 91 -7.71 -9.51 1.02
N PHE A 92 -8.57 -10.32 1.64
CA PHE A 92 -9.30 -11.40 0.96
C PHE A 92 -10.23 -10.85 -0.13
N SER A 93 -11.03 -9.82 0.19
CA SER A 93 -11.96 -9.19 -0.76
C SER A 93 -11.22 -8.55 -1.94
N LEU A 94 -10.12 -7.83 -1.68
CA LEU A 94 -9.27 -7.27 -2.72
C LEU A 94 -8.60 -8.36 -3.57
N GLY A 95 -8.12 -9.43 -2.93
CA GLY A 95 -7.53 -10.57 -3.62
C GLY A 95 -8.50 -11.20 -4.61
N GLU A 96 -9.76 -11.42 -4.21
CA GLU A 96 -10.79 -11.97 -5.08
C GLU A 96 -11.10 -11.08 -6.29
N ILE A 97 -11.21 -9.76 -6.08
CA ILE A 97 -11.45 -8.80 -7.15
C ILE A 97 -10.24 -8.72 -8.09
N CYS A 98 -9.03 -8.67 -7.53
CA CYS A 98 -7.78 -8.63 -8.27
C CYS A 98 -7.56 -9.91 -9.10
N ALA A 99 -8.00 -11.07 -8.60
CA ALA A 99 -7.87 -12.34 -9.32
C ALA A 99 -8.70 -12.34 -10.61
N LYS A 100 -9.87 -11.71 -10.57
CA LYS A 100 -10.76 -11.60 -11.72
C LYS A 100 -10.36 -10.48 -12.69
N TYR A 101 -9.85 -9.38 -12.16
CA TYR A 101 -9.52 -8.18 -12.94
C TYR A 101 -8.08 -7.70 -12.69
N PRO A 102 -7.05 -8.49 -13.02
CA PRO A 102 -5.65 -8.14 -12.75
C PRO A 102 -5.14 -7.13 -13.78
N THR A 103 -5.31 -5.84 -13.48
CA THR A 103 -4.87 -4.74 -14.34
C THR A 103 -4.00 -3.76 -13.56
N SER A 104 -3.06 -3.09 -14.23
CA SER A 104 -2.23 -2.04 -13.62
C SER A 104 -3.04 -0.80 -13.21
N ALA A 105 -4.26 -0.67 -13.71
CA ALA A 105 -5.24 0.33 -13.27
C ALA A 105 -5.78 0.03 -11.85
N GLY A 106 -5.74 -1.22 -11.40
CA GLY A 106 -6.09 -1.59 -10.03
C GLY A 106 -7.50 -1.15 -9.61
N SER A 107 -7.60 -0.47 -8.46
CA SER A 107 -8.88 -0.24 -7.78
C SER A 107 -9.90 0.61 -8.54
N TYR A 108 -9.47 1.56 -9.36
CA TYR A 108 -10.41 2.39 -10.11
C TYR A 108 -11.01 1.64 -11.29
N TYR A 109 -10.26 0.71 -11.89
CA TYR A 109 -10.78 -0.22 -12.88
C TYR A 109 -11.78 -1.19 -12.27
N TRP A 110 -11.50 -1.71 -11.08
CA TRP A 110 -12.42 -2.58 -10.35
C TRP A 110 -13.76 -1.87 -10.08
N CYS A 111 -13.71 -0.62 -9.60
CA CYS A 111 -14.90 0.20 -9.44
C CYS A 111 -15.67 0.38 -10.75
N PHE A 112 -14.99 0.62 -11.87
CA PHE A 112 -15.63 0.78 -13.17
C PHE A 112 -16.36 -0.48 -13.65
N ARG A 113 -15.76 -1.66 -13.43
CA ARG A 113 -16.33 -2.95 -13.84
C ARG A 113 -17.45 -3.44 -12.93
N LEU A 114 -17.40 -3.11 -11.64
CA LEU A 114 -18.36 -3.57 -10.65
C LEU A 114 -19.56 -2.65 -10.52
N ALA A 115 -19.40 -1.35 -10.83
CA ALA A 115 -20.46 -0.38 -10.69
C ALA A 115 -21.52 -0.49 -11.82
N PRO A 116 -22.78 -0.12 -11.54
CA PRO A 116 -23.83 -0.08 -12.55
C PRO A 116 -23.46 0.86 -13.73
N PRO A 117 -24.00 0.59 -14.93
CA PRO A 117 -23.74 1.35 -16.13
C PRO A 117 -23.80 2.88 -16.01
N GLU A 118 -24.74 3.36 -15.21
CA GLU A 118 -25.05 4.77 -15.00
C GLU A 118 -23.98 5.49 -14.14
N TYR A 119 -23.42 4.80 -13.15
CA TYR A 119 -22.53 5.40 -12.15
C TYR A 119 -21.06 5.04 -12.34
N ARG A 120 -20.72 4.04 -13.16
CA ARG A 120 -19.35 3.52 -13.28
C ARG A 120 -18.28 4.56 -13.57
N ARG A 121 -18.56 5.56 -14.41
CA ARG A 121 -17.59 6.63 -14.74
C ARG A 121 -17.29 7.50 -13.52
N LEU A 122 -18.33 7.87 -12.78
CA LEU A 122 -18.19 8.73 -11.59
C LEU A 122 -17.49 7.98 -10.45
N VAL A 123 -17.91 6.74 -10.18
CA VAL A 123 -17.31 5.92 -9.11
C VAL A 123 -15.85 5.62 -9.42
N SER A 124 -15.53 5.26 -10.67
CA SER A 124 -14.15 5.05 -11.10
C SER A 124 -13.30 6.31 -11.00
N TRP A 125 -13.85 7.48 -11.36
CA TRP A 125 -13.15 8.75 -11.21
C TRP A 125 -12.82 9.10 -9.76
N ILE A 126 -13.84 9.02 -8.88
CA ILE A 126 -13.66 9.28 -7.44
C ILE A 126 -12.62 8.32 -6.87
N ASN A 127 -12.72 7.04 -7.21
CA ASN A 127 -11.75 6.05 -6.79
C ASN A 127 -10.34 6.36 -7.32
N GLY A 128 -10.19 6.67 -8.60
CA GLY A 128 -8.89 6.95 -9.20
C GLY A 128 -8.18 8.12 -8.54
N TRP A 129 -8.90 9.21 -8.24
CA TRP A 129 -8.33 10.34 -7.53
C TRP A 129 -7.98 10.03 -6.07
N LEU A 130 -8.82 9.24 -5.38
CA LEU A 130 -8.47 8.76 -4.04
C LEU A 130 -7.23 7.86 -4.08
N THR A 131 -7.09 6.98 -5.08
CA THR A 131 -5.86 6.20 -5.28
C THR A 131 -4.65 7.12 -5.50
N MET A 132 -4.74 8.11 -6.40
CA MET A 132 -3.59 8.97 -6.72
C MET A 132 -3.14 9.82 -5.54
N VAL A 133 -4.08 10.48 -4.86
CA VAL A 133 -3.77 11.28 -3.66
C VAL A 133 -3.15 10.38 -2.59
N GLY A 134 -3.74 9.21 -2.35
CA GLY A 134 -3.23 8.23 -1.40
C GLY A 134 -1.81 7.76 -1.73
N VAL A 135 -1.56 7.41 -3.00
CA VAL A 135 -0.26 6.93 -3.49
C VAL A 135 0.83 8.02 -3.40
N TRP A 136 0.53 9.28 -3.75
CA TRP A 136 1.51 10.36 -3.65
C TRP A 136 1.83 10.72 -2.19
N THR A 137 0.80 10.76 -1.33
CA THR A 137 0.96 11.12 0.08
C THR A 137 1.56 10.00 0.92
N ILE A 138 1.30 8.72 0.61
CA ILE A 138 1.97 7.60 1.31
C ILE A 138 3.45 7.53 0.97
N SER A 139 3.81 7.77 -0.31
CA SER A 139 5.20 7.80 -0.76
C SER A 139 5.96 8.98 -0.13
N LEU A 140 5.32 10.14 0.00
CA LEU A 140 5.80 11.27 0.80
C LEU A 140 6.04 10.88 2.26
N SER A 141 5.05 10.22 2.89
CA SER A 141 5.13 9.82 4.29
C SER A 141 6.33 8.91 4.57
N VAL A 142 6.53 7.88 3.76
CA VAL A 142 7.65 6.93 3.93
C VAL A 142 9.01 7.62 3.72
N THR A 143 9.16 8.40 2.66
CA THR A 143 10.43 9.09 2.36
C THR A 143 10.75 10.15 3.43
N PHE A 144 9.75 10.88 3.90
CA PHE A 144 9.91 11.87 4.97
C PHE A 144 10.18 11.22 6.33
N GLY A 145 9.44 10.16 6.70
CA GLY A 145 9.68 9.42 7.93
C GLY A 145 11.08 8.78 7.95
N THR A 146 11.57 8.34 6.78
CA THR A 146 12.97 7.87 6.64
C THR A 146 13.99 9.00 6.84
N ALA A 147 13.70 10.21 6.40
CA ALA A 147 14.52 11.38 6.71
C ALA A 147 14.50 11.74 8.20
N GLN A 148 13.36 11.62 8.88
CA GLN A 148 13.26 11.77 10.33
C GLN A 148 14.06 10.71 11.09
N LEU A 149 14.16 9.48 10.56
CA LEU A 149 15.06 8.47 11.12
C LEU A 149 16.52 8.89 11.01
N ILE A 150 16.98 9.48 9.88
CA ILE A 150 18.35 10.01 9.76
C ILE A 150 18.63 11.06 10.84
N VAL A 151 17.69 11.98 11.05
CA VAL A 151 17.76 12.97 12.13
C VAL A 151 17.87 12.29 13.50
N ALA A 152 17.05 11.27 13.77
CA ALA A 152 17.10 10.53 15.03
C ALA A 152 18.43 9.78 15.22
N GLY A 153 19.00 9.20 14.16
CA GLY A 153 20.29 8.52 14.19
C GLY A 153 21.45 9.47 14.49
N ALA A 154 21.43 10.67 13.94
CA ALA A 154 22.40 11.72 14.28
C ALA A 154 22.26 12.19 15.74
N GLY A 155 21.02 12.25 16.26
CA GLY A 155 20.72 12.61 17.65
C GLY A 155 21.36 11.68 18.70
N ILE A 156 21.62 10.41 18.37
CA ILE A 156 22.34 9.46 19.26
C ILE A 156 23.74 9.98 19.62
N TYR A 157 24.44 10.56 18.63
CA TYR A 157 25.80 11.07 18.82
C TYR A 157 25.84 12.56 19.14
N LEU A 158 24.81 13.32 18.73
CA LEU A 158 24.69 14.77 18.92
C LEU A 158 23.42 15.11 19.71
N PRO A 159 23.38 14.86 21.04
CA PRO A 159 22.18 15.04 21.85
C PRO A 159 21.75 16.51 21.96
N ASP A 160 22.68 17.46 21.87
CA ASP A 160 22.41 18.89 21.95
C ASP A 160 21.97 19.50 20.59
N TRP A 161 21.94 18.69 19.53
CA TRP A 161 21.59 19.18 18.20
C TRP A 161 20.08 19.33 18.03
N VAL A 162 19.61 20.58 18.12
CA VAL A 162 18.24 20.93 17.79
C VAL A 162 18.09 21.08 16.27
N VAL A 163 17.50 20.08 15.64
CA VAL A 163 17.27 20.06 14.20
C VAL A 163 16.23 21.11 13.82
N LYS A 164 16.58 21.97 12.85
CA LYS A 164 15.65 22.96 12.31
C LYS A 164 14.79 22.33 11.21
N PRO A 165 13.52 22.75 11.02
CA PRO A 165 12.63 22.16 10.02
C PRO A 165 13.19 22.12 8.58
N TRP A 166 13.94 23.15 8.18
CA TRP A 166 14.59 23.19 6.86
C TRP A 166 15.69 22.14 6.68
N GLN A 167 16.37 21.74 7.77
CA GLN A 167 17.38 20.67 7.72
C GLN A 167 16.70 19.32 7.46
N THR A 168 15.59 19.04 8.15
CA THR A 168 14.78 17.84 7.90
C THR A 168 14.28 17.80 6.46
N TYR A 169 13.84 18.92 5.90
CA TYR A 169 13.41 19.01 4.50
C TYR A 169 14.54 18.73 3.51
N LEU A 170 15.77 19.23 3.75
CA LEU A 170 16.92 18.93 2.88
C LEU A 170 17.32 17.45 2.94
N ILE A 171 17.26 16.85 4.13
CA ILE A 171 17.51 15.41 4.29
C ILE A 171 16.43 14.61 3.54
N PHE A 172 15.16 15.01 3.66
CA PHE A 172 14.05 14.45 2.88
C PHE A 172 14.30 14.55 1.38
N PHE A 173 14.68 15.73 0.88
CA PHE A 173 15.04 15.91 -0.54
C PHE A 173 16.15 14.95 -0.97
N ALA A 174 17.19 14.78 -0.15
CA ALA A 174 18.28 13.84 -0.44
C ALA A 174 17.80 12.38 -0.45
N VAL A 175 16.97 11.97 0.50
CA VAL A 175 16.36 10.62 0.55
C VAL A 175 15.52 10.38 -0.70
N THR A 176 14.60 11.30 -1.02
CA THR A 176 13.76 11.20 -2.22
C THR A 176 14.59 11.16 -3.50
N ALA A 177 15.65 11.97 -3.62
CA ALA A 177 16.54 11.94 -4.76
C ALA A 177 17.24 10.58 -4.93
N VAL A 178 17.76 10.00 -3.85
CA VAL A 178 18.35 8.66 -3.86
C VAL A 178 17.31 7.63 -4.30
N THR A 179 16.13 7.64 -3.69
CA THR A 179 15.03 6.73 -4.03
C THR A 179 14.67 6.80 -5.52
N VAL A 180 14.54 8.00 -6.08
CA VAL A 180 14.22 8.22 -7.50
C VAL A 180 15.34 7.74 -8.42
N VAL A 181 16.61 7.99 -8.06
CA VAL A 181 17.76 7.47 -8.80
C VAL A 181 17.72 5.93 -8.85
N PHE A 182 17.39 5.26 -7.75
CA PHE A 182 17.22 3.80 -7.73
C PHE A 182 16.07 3.35 -8.63
N CYS A 183 14.91 4.02 -8.57
CA CYS A 183 13.77 3.68 -9.42
C CYS A 183 14.04 3.89 -10.92
N ILE A 184 14.83 4.90 -11.30
CA ILE A 184 15.12 5.23 -12.70
C ILE A 184 16.24 4.34 -13.26
N PHE A 185 17.38 4.26 -12.57
CA PHE A 185 18.58 3.63 -13.14
C PHE A 185 18.72 2.14 -12.81
N PHE A 186 18.08 1.67 -11.74
CA PHE A 186 18.21 0.30 -11.25
C PHE A 186 16.91 -0.50 -11.35
N ASN A 187 16.01 -0.10 -12.26
CA ASN A 187 14.69 -0.72 -12.43
C ASN A 187 14.75 -2.25 -12.62
N SER A 188 15.70 -2.74 -13.42
CA SER A 188 15.88 -4.18 -13.66
C SER A 188 16.32 -4.96 -12.42
N ILE A 189 16.93 -4.29 -11.44
CA ILE A 189 17.43 -4.89 -10.20
C ILE A 189 16.41 -4.72 -9.07
N LEU A 190 15.33 -3.94 -9.26
CA LEU A 190 14.30 -3.73 -8.23
C LEU A 190 13.72 -5.04 -7.67
N PRO A 191 13.39 -6.08 -8.47
CA PRO A 191 12.94 -7.35 -7.90
C PRO A 191 13.96 -8.01 -6.97
N THR A 192 15.26 -7.86 -7.29
CA THR A 192 16.36 -8.33 -6.43
C THR A 192 16.48 -7.46 -5.18
N ILE A 193 16.30 -6.14 -5.29
CA ILE A 193 16.29 -5.22 -4.14
C ILE A 193 15.14 -5.55 -3.19
N ASP A 194 13.94 -5.84 -3.70
CA ASP A 194 12.79 -6.26 -2.89
C ASP A 194 13.09 -7.58 -2.15
N THR A 195 13.77 -8.52 -2.84
CA THR A 195 14.21 -9.78 -2.24
C THR A 195 15.23 -9.54 -1.12
N ILE A 196 16.24 -8.70 -1.35
CA ILE A 196 17.24 -8.30 -0.34
C ILE A 196 16.54 -7.61 0.83
N SER A 197 15.56 -6.74 0.58
CA SER A 197 14.76 -6.06 1.60
C SER A 197 14.01 -7.05 2.50
N ALA A 198 13.41 -8.10 1.92
CA ALA A 198 12.74 -9.14 2.69
C ALA A 198 13.70 -9.88 3.62
N TYR A 199 14.88 -10.27 3.12
CA TYR A 199 15.93 -10.89 3.95
C TYR A 199 16.49 -9.93 5.01
N TRP A 200 16.71 -8.66 4.66
CA TRP A 200 17.15 -7.61 5.58
C TRP A 200 16.14 -7.39 6.69
N THR A 201 14.84 -7.40 6.38
CA THR A 201 13.75 -7.28 7.35
C THR A 201 13.72 -8.48 8.28
N LEU A 202 13.79 -9.70 7.74
CA LEU A 202 13.80 -10.93 8.54
C LEU A 202 15.01 -10.97 9.49
N LEU A 203 16.21 -10.72 8.95
CA LEU A 203 17.43 -10.64 9.74
C LEU A 203 17.33 -9.53 10.78
N GLY A 204 16.79 -8.37 10.40
CA GLY A 204 16.60 -7.22 11.27
C GLY A 204 15.70 -7.51 12.46
N VAL A 205 14.60 -8.24 12.25
CA VAL A 205 13.71 -8.69 13.33
C VAL A 205 14.40 -9.67 14.25
N ILE A 206 15.13 -10.66 13.71
CA ILE A 206 15.88 -11.65 14.52
C ILE A 206 16.96 -10.95 15.35
N VAL A 207 17.75 -10.06 14.74
CA VAL A 207 18.81 -9.30 15.42
C VAL A 207 18.21 -8.40 16.49
N THR A 208 17.15 -7.65 16.17
CA THR A 208 16.48 -6.80 17.16
C THR A 208 15.96 -7.63 18.32
N LEU A 209 15.28 -8.74 18.05
CA LEU A 209 14.77 -9.66 19.07
C LEU A 209 15.88 -10.15 19.99
N VAL A 210 16.99 -10.66 19.43
CA VAL A 210 18.11 -11.20 20.23
C VAL A 210 18.82 -10.10 21.01
N CYS A 211 19.20 -9.00 20.36
CA CYS A 211 19.98 -7.93 20.98
C CYS A 211 19.21 -7.27 22.13
N VAL A 212 17.95 -6.89 21.88
CA VAL A 212 17.06 -6.28 22.87
C VAL A 212 16.81 -7.23 24.04
N SER A 213 16.50 -8.50 23.76
CA SER A 213 16.20 -9.49 24.80
C SER A 213 17.40 -9.84 25.67
N VAL A 214 18.61 -9.90 25.09
CA VAL A 214 19.84 -10.27 25.81
C VAL A 214 20.36 -9.10 26.64
N LYS A 215 20.46 -7.90 26.05
CA LYS A 215 21.07 -6.74 26.73
C LYS A 215 20.17 -6.14 27.80
N ALA A 216 18.90 -5.88 27.46
CA ALA A 216 17.85 -5.38 28.36
C ALA A 216 18.36 -4.46 29.50
N THR A 217 19.23 -3.49 29.19
CA THR A 217 19.96 -2.71 30.19
C THR A 217 19.05 -1.72 30.91
N ALA A 218 17.98 -1.27 30.22
CA ALA A 218 16.87 -0.53 30.80
C ALA A 218 16.04 -1.33 31.82
N GLY A 219 16.31 -2.63 31.98
CA GLY A 219 15.54 -3.55 32.82
C GLY A 219 14.55 -4.40 32.01
N ARG A 220 13.94 -5.36 32.69
CA ARG A 220 12.87 -6.19 32.12
C ARG A 220 11.57 -5.94 32.87
N HIS A 221 10.51 -5.72 32.13
CA HIS A 221 9.17 -5.59 32.66
C HIS A 221 8.50 -6.95 32.83
N SER A 222 7.53 -7.02 33.75
CA SER A 222 6.69 -8.21 33.90
C SER A 222 5.75 -8.37 32.70
N ALA A 223 5.26 -9.58 32.47
CA ALA A 223 4.25 -9.82 31.44
C ALA A 223 2.97 -8.99 31.66
N ALA A 224 2.62 -8.73 32.93
CA ALA A 224 1.51 -7.86 33.29
C ALA A 224 1.71 -6.42 32.79
N PHE A 225 2.94 -5.91 32.82
CA PHE A 225 3.24 -4.60 32.27
C PHE A 225 3.29 -4.62 30.73
N ALA A 226 4.11 -5.52 30.16
CA ALA A 226 4.35 -5.54 28.72
C ALA A 226 3.08 -5.84 27.88
N LEU A 227 2.15 -6.65 28.40
CA LEU A 227 0.93 -7.06 27.69
C LEU A 227 -0.35 -6.42 28.25
N GLY A 228 -0.31 -5.87 29.46
CA GLY A 228 -1.50 -5.42 30.19
C GLY A 228 -1.44 -3.99 30.71
N HIS A 229 -0.29 -3.32 30.70
CA HIS A 229 -0.22 -1.94 31.15
C HIS A 229 -0.89 -1.01 30.13
N PHE A 230 -1.91 -0.31 30.61
CA PHE A 230 -2.69 0.65 29.84
C PHE A 230 -2.82 1.94 30.64
N ASP A 231 -2.22 3.02 30.12
CA ASP A 231 -2.32 4.36 30.70
C ASP A 231 -2.75 5.38 29.62
N PRO A 232 -4.03 5.79 29.60
CA PRO A 232 -4.53 6.77 28.64
C PRO A 232 -4.35 8.22 29.12
N SER A 233 -3.77 8.45 30.30
CA SER A 233 -3.67 9.79 30.91
C SER A 233 -3.01 10.85 30.02
N PRO A 234 -1.99 10.55 29.18
CA PRO A 234 -1.39 11.54 28.29
C PRO A 234 -2.30 11.95 27.13
N SER A 235 -3.29 11.12 26.77
CA SER A 235 -4.18 11.35 25.62
C SER A 235 -5.32 12.32 25.93
N GLY A 236 -5.76 12.40 27.19
CA GLY A 236 -6.96 13.15 27.60
C GLY A 236 -8.29 12.54 27.13
N TRP A 237 -8.27 11.41 26.42
CA TRP A 237 -9.46 10.68 25.98
C TRP A 237 -9.98 9.71 27.06
N THR A 238 -11.25 9.30 26.95
CA THR A 238 -11.79 8.23 27.80
C THR A 238 -11.05 6.93 27.53
N PRO A 239 -10.83 6.06 28.54
CA PRO A 239 -10.00 4.86 28.40
C PRO A 239 -10.34 3.99 27.17
N GLY A 240 -11.62 3.74 26.91
CA GLY A 240 -12.04 2.95 25.75
C GLY A 240 -11.71 3.62 24.41
N TRP A 241 -11.92 4.93 24.30
CA TRP A 241 -11.66 5.67 23.06
C TRP A 241 -10.16 5.92 22.85
N ALA A 242 -9.41 6.14 23.93
CA ALA A 242 -7.96 6.28 23.89
C ALA A 242 -7.28 5.06 23.27
N PHE A 243 -7.77 3.84 23.57
CA PHE A 243 -7.31 2.62 22.90
C PHE A 243 -7.53 2.69 21.38
N PHE A 244 -8.73 3.07 20.92
CA PHE A 244 -9.03 3.19 19.49
C PHE A 244 -8.24 4.31 18.79
N ILE A 245 -8.00 5.43 19.48
CA ILE A 245 -7.12 6.50 18.99
C ILE A 245 -5.68 6.00 18.89
N GLY A 246 -5.22 5.13 19.80
CA GLY A 246 -3.89 4.53 19.71
C GLY A 246 -3.74 3.50 18.59
N LEU A 247 -4.84 3.01 18.01
CA LEU A 247 -4.79 2.09 16.87
C LEU A 247 -4.30 2.75 15.58
N LEU A 248 -4.56 4.05 15.39
CA LEU A 248 -4.82 4.54 14.03
C LEU A 248 -3.95 5.67 13.45
N PRO A 249 -3.50 6.74 14.13
CA PRO A 249 -3.00 7.86 13.35
C PRO A 249 -1.64 7.64 12.67
N PRO A 250 -0.70 6.78 13.14
CA PRO A 250 0.41 6.44 12.25
C PRO A 250 1.03 5.02 12.35
N GLY A 251 0.55 4.11 13.21
CA GLY A 251 1.18 2.78 13.47
C GLY A 251 0.71 1.59 12.64
N TYR A 252 -0.44 1.07 13.00
CA TYR A 252 -0.81 -0.29 12.60
C TYR A 252 -1.55 -0.31 11.26
N ALA A 253 -2.56 0.55 11.09
CA ALA A 253 -3.27 0.72 9.83
C ALA A 253 -2.35 1.27 8.74
N TYR A 254 -1.43 2.18 9.10
CA TYR A 254 -0.39 2.71 8.21
C TYR A 254 0.46 1.60 7.58
N THR A 255 0.88 0.62 8.38
CA THR A 255 1.70 -0.53 7.93
C THR A 255 0.97 -1.36 6.86
N TYR A 256 -0.36 -1.44 6.91
CA TYR A 256 -1.16 -2.17 5.94
C TYR A 256 -1.80 -1.29 4.84
N ALA A 257 -1.66 0.03 4.93
CA ALA A 257 -2.36 0.98 4.06
C ALA A 257 -2.02 0.81 2.57
N ALA A 258 -0.86 0.26 2.25
CA ALA A 258 -0.35 0.14 0.88
C ALA A 258 -0.45 -1.27 0.29
N ILE A 259 -1.16 -2.21 0.93
CA ILE A 259 -1.25 -3.62 0.49
C ILE A 259 -1.76 -3.77 -0.95
N GLY A 260 -2.64 -2.87 -1.41
CA GLY A 260 -3.20 -2.91 -2.75
C GLY A 260 -2.34 -2.22 -3.82
N MET A 261 -1.25 -1.54 -3.44
CA MET A 261 -0.41 -0.80 -4.40
C MET A 261 0.28 -1.72 -5.41
N ILE A 262 0.55 -2.96 -5.02
CA ILE A 262 1.16 -3.96 -5.91
C ILE A 262 0.30 -4.31 -7.13
N ALA A 263 -1.01 -4.02 -7.10
CA ALA A 263 -1.87 -4.18 -8.27
C ALA A 263 -1.42 -3.31 -9.45
N SER A 264 -0.79 -2.16 -9.18
CA SER A 264 -0.21 -1.32 -10.24
C SER A 264 0.93 -1.99 -11.02
N MET A 265 1.53 -3.05 -10.46
CA MET A 265 2.59 -3.86 -11.10
C MET A 265 2.04 -4.99 -11.99
N ALA A 266 0.72 -5.09 -12.20
CA ALA A 266 0.14 -6.26 -12.88
C ALA A 266 0.72 -6.55 -14.27
N GLU A 267 1.10 -5.53 -15.04
CA GLU A 267 1.75 -5.70 -16.35
C GLU A 267 3.18 -6.25 -16.27
N GLU A 268 3.84 -6.18 -15.12
CA GLU A 268 5.19 -6.69 -14.91
C GLU A 268 5.19 -8.14 -14.34
N VAL A 269 4.03 -8.76 -14.14
CA VAL A 269 3.86 -10.10 -13.51
C VAL A 269 3.57 -11.20 -14.53
N HIS A 270 4.20 -12.38 -14.42
CA HIS A 270 3.98 -13.50 -15.36
C HIS A 270 2.58 -14.13 -15.25
N ASN A 271 2.04 -14.31 -14.03
CA ASN A 271 0.67 -14.80 -13.80
C ASN A 271 -0.14 -13.87 -12.87
N PRO A 272 -0.61 -12.71 -13.39
CA PRO A 272 -1.24 -11.67 -12.58
C PRO A 272 -2.49 -12.13 -11.81
N SER A 273 -3.32 -13.00 -12.42
CA SER A 273 -4.58 -13.50 -11.85
C SER A 273 -4.41 -14.39 -10.62
N HIS A 274 -3.23 -14.98 -10.43
CA HIS A 274 -2.94 -15.85 -9.29
C HIS A 274 -1.90 -15.25 -8.33
N ASP A 275 -0.86 -14.61 -8.87
CA ASP A 275 0.28 -14.16 -8.08
C ASP A 275 -0.05 -12.92 -7.25
N LEU A 276 -0.78 -11.95 -7.83
CA LEU A 276 -1.16 -10.72 -7.13
C LEU A 276 -2.13 -10.99 -5.96
N PRO A 277 -3.26 -11.71 -6.14
CA PRO A 277 -4.16 -12.03 -5.02
C PRO A 277 -3.47 -12.74 -3.87
N ARG A 278 -2.61 -13.72 -4.19
CA ARG A 278 -1.86 -14.47 -3.18
C ARG A 278 -0.87 -13.58 -2.45
N ALA A 279 -0.15 -12.71 -3.16
CA ALA A 279 0.76 -11.75 -2.53
C ALA A 279 0.01 -10.81 -1.57
N ILE A 280 -1.14 -10.26 -1.98
CA ILE A 280 -1.98 -9.39 -1.14
C ILE A 280 -2.41 -10.13 0.13
N VAL A 281 -2.99 -11.32 0.00
CA VAL A 281 -3.55 -12.07 1.13
C VAL A 281 -2.46 -12.59 2.07
N TRP A 282 -1.37 -13.18 1.55
CA TRP A 282 -0.31 -13.76 2.38
C TRP A 282 0.58 -12.71 3.05
N SER A 283 0.64 -11.49 2.52
CA SER A 283 1.39 -10.40 3.15
C SER A 283 0.88 -10.05 4.55
N ILE A 284 -0.44 -10.15 4.79
CA ILE A 284 -1.05 -9.81 6.09
C ILE A 284 -0.62 -10.74 7.23
N PRO A 285 -0.79 -12.09 7.13
CA PRO A 285 -0.38 -12.99 8.20
C PRO A 285 1.14 -13.02 8.38
N ILE A 286 1.93 -12.92 7.31
CA ILE A 286 3.40 -12.84 7.42
C ILE A 286 3.80 -11.55 8.14
N GLY A 287 3.18 -10.43 7.79
CA GLY A 287 3.36 -9.16 8.44
C GLY A 287 2.97 -9.23 9.92
N PHE A 288 1.80 -9.79 10.24
CA PHE A 288 1.32 -9.98 11.62
C PHE A 288 2.35 -10.70 12.49
N ILE A 289 2.84 -11.85 12.03
CA ILE A 289 3.86 -12.64 12.73
C ILE A 289 5.14 -11.81 12.92
N THR A 290 5.61 -11.14 11.86
CA THR A 290 6.82 -10.31 11.89
C THR A 290 6.68 -9.16 12.90
N GLY A 291 5.52 -8.51 12.94
CA GLY A 291 5.23 -7.44 13.89
C GLY A 291 5.16 -7.91 15.33
N VAL A 292 4.59 -9.09 15.60
CA VAL A 292 4.57 -9.67 16.96
C VAL A 292 5.99 -9.96 17.44
N PHE A 293 6.82 -10.61 16.62
CA PHE A 293 8.22 -10.90 16.97
C PHE A 293 9.08 -9.64 17.12
N PHE A 294 8.72 -8.55 16.44
CA PHE A 294 9.39 -7.26 16.61
C PHE A 294 8.94 -6.52 17.87
N LEU A 295 7.63 -6.46 18.15
CA LEU A 295 7.06 -5.65 19.24
C LEU A 295 7.27 -6.28 20.61
N VAL A 296 7.06 -7.59 20.76
CA VAL A 296 7.15 -8.27 22.07
C VAL A 296 8.47 -7.96 22.80
N PRO A 297 9.67 -8.20 22.24
CA PRO A 297 10.91 -7.91 22.95
C PRO A 297 11.08 -6.43 23.32
N ILE A 298 10.60 -5.51 22.47
CA ILE A 298 10.64 -4.06 22.73
C ILE A 298 9.75 -3.71 23.93
N LEU A 299 8.53 -4.26 24.01
CA LEU A 299 7.61 -3.98 25.12
C LEU A 299 8.11 -4.53 26.46
N PHE A 300 8.77 -5.68 26.45
CA PHE A 300 9.37 -6.25 27.67
C PHE A 300 10.61 -5.50 28.16
N THR A 301 11.23 -4.68 27.32
CA THR A 301 12.45 -3.91 27.63
C THR A 301 12.24 -2.40 27.51
N LEU A 302 10.98 -1.98 27.42
CA LEU A 302 10.61 -0.60 27.13
C LEU A 302 11.21 0.35 28.20
N PRO A 303 12.00 1.35 27.80
CA PRO A 303 12.46 2.40 28.71
C PRO A 303 11.30 3.23 29.26
N ASP A 304 11.60 4.13 30.19
CA ASP A 304 10.62 5.06 30.74
C ASP A 304 9.88 5.85 29.63
N ILE A 305 8.55 5.78 29.65
CA ILE A 305 7.69 6.34 28.60
C ILE A 305 7.82 7.85 28.54
N ALA A 306 7.88 8.53 29.69
CA ALA A 306 8.01 9.99 29.75
C ALA A 306 9.32 10.46 29.08
N THR A 307 10.42 9.73 29.30
CA THR A 307 11.70 9.96 28.64
C THR A 307 11.58 9.84 27.12
N LEU A 308 10.94 8.79 26.61
CA LEU A 308 10.75 8.60 25.17
C LEU A 308 9.86 9.70 24.55
N LEU A 309 8.82 10.13 25.26
CA LEU A 309 7.91 11.19 24.77
C LEU A 309 8.52 12.59 24.83
N SER A 310 9.57 12.80 25.64
CA SER A 310 10.26 14.09 25.76
C SER A 310 11.26 14.39 24.63
N VAL A 311 11.46 13.46 23.69
CA VAL A 311 12.44 13.59 22.60
C VAL A 311 12.08 14.74 21.67
N ALA A 312 12.93 15.77 21.62
CA ALA A 312 12.71 16.99 20.85
C ALA A 312 12.58 16.77 19.33
N SER A 313 13.20 15.72 18.78
CA SER A 313 13.06 15.37 17.36
C SER A 313 11.68 14.76 17.02
N GLY A 314 10.88 14.40 18.03
CA GLY A 314 9.61 13.69 17.88
C GLY A 314 9.76 12.23 17.45
N GLN A 315 10.99 11.70 17.37
CA GLN A 315 11.27 10.35 16.91
C GLN A 315 12.08 9.56 17.96
N PRO A 316 11.41 8.81 18.86
CA PRO A 316 12.07 8.18 20.01
C PRO A 316 12.81 6.88 19.70
N VAL A 317 12.69 6.31 18.49
CA VAL A 317 13.25 4.97 18.17
C VAL A 317 14.75 4.88 18.41
N GLY A 318 15.52 5.90 18.03
CA GLY A 318 16.97 5.92 18.23
C GLY A 318 17.35 5.89 19.72
N LEU A 319 16.73 6.76 20.52
CA LEU A 319 16.93 6.82 21.97
C LEU A 319 16.45 5.55 22.67
N MET A 320 15.30 5.00 22.24
CA MET A 320 14.76 3.75 22.77
C MET A 320 15.78 2.62 22.66
N PHE A 321 16.37 2.41 21.48
CA PHE A 321 17.38 1.37 21.30
C PHE A 321 18.69 1.68 22.04
N GLU A 322 19.10 2.95 22.13
CA GLU A 322 20.27 3.35 22.93
C GLU A 322 20.10 2.97 24.41
N LEU A 323 18.96 3.30 25.01
CA LEU A 323 18.65 3.01 26.41
C LEU A 323 18.52 1.50 26.68
N ILE A 324 17.87 0.76 25.78
CA ILE A 324 17.75 -0.70 25.87
C ILE A 324 19.12 -1.38 25.80
N MET A 325 19.97 -0.95 24.87
CA MET A 325 21.28 -1.55 24.64
C MET A 325 22.37 -1.08 25.62
N GLY A 326 22.11 0.01 26.34
CA GLY A 326 23.07 0.62 27.28
C GLY A 326 24.30 1.22 26.60
N SER A 327 24.27 1.43 25.28
CA SER A 327 25.39 1.98 24.52
C SER A 327 24.93 2.64 23.22
N LYS A 328 25.60 3.75 22.86
CA LYS A 328 25.37 4.47 21.60
C LYS A 328 25.58 3.59 20.36
N GLY A 329 26.61 2.74 20.38
CA GLY A 329 26.91 1.82 19.28
C GLY A 329 25.81 0.76 19.08
N GLY A 330 25.28 0.19 20.17
CA GLY A 330 24.16 -0.75 20.10
C GLY A 330 22.86 -0.10 19.61
N GLY A 331 22.56 1.11 20.12
CA GLY A 331 21.41 1.91 19.66
C GLY A 331 21.50 2.24 18.17
N PHE A 332 22.67 2.71 17.71
CA PHE A 332 22.91 3.02 16.31
C PHE A 332 22.83 1.77 15.41
N GLY A 333 23.32 0.62 15.86
CA GLY A 333 23.24 -0.63 15.10
C GLY A 333 21.80 -1.08 14.84
N LEU A 334 20.93 -1.04 15.86
CA LEU A 334 19.50 -1.37 15.70
C LEU A 334 18.76 -0.30 14.90
N TRP A 335 19.09 0.97 15.11
CA TRP A 335 18.57 2.06 14.29
C TRP A 335 18.92 1.87 12.80
N PHE A 336 20.16 1.48 12.48
CA PHE A 336 20.61 1.28 11.10
C PHE A 336 19.82 0.19 10.38
N ILE A 337 19.42 -0.86 11.09
CA ILE A 337 18.54 -1.90 10.57
C ILE A 337 17.18 -1.30 10.16
N ILE A 338 16.53 -0.55 11.06
CA ILE A 338 15.23 0.09 10.79
C ILE A 338 15.34 1.13 9.67
N PHE A 339 16.41 1.91 9.66
CA PHE A 339 16.71 2.85 8.59
C PHE A 339 16.85 2.14 7.22
N GLY A 340 17.57 1.02 7.17
CA GLY A 340 17.69 0.20 5.97
C GLY A 340 16.33 -0.31 5.47
N ILE A 341 15.47 -0.79 6.38
CA ILE A 341 14.09 -1.21 6.05
C ILE A 341 13.30 -0.03 5.46
N GLY A 342 13.39 1.15 6.07
CA GLY A 342 12.73 2.38 5.58
C GLY A 342 13.22 2.81 4.19
N MET A 343 14.52 2.71 3.91
CA MET A 343 15.09 3.02 2.59
C MET A 343 14.61 2.05 1.52
N PHE A 344 14.57 0.75 1.80
CA PHE A 344 14.02 -0.22 0.85
C PHE A 344 12.53 0.02 0.60
N CYS A 345 11.76 0.28 1.66
CA CYS A 345 10.35 0.65 1.56
C CYS A 345 10.14 1.88 0.67
N ALA A 346 10.95 2.93 0.88
CA ALA A 346 10.91 4.15 0.07
C ALA A 346 11.12 3.86 -1.42
N ILE A 347 12.04 2.97 -1.77
CA ILE A 347 12.30 2.54 -3.16
C ILE A 347 11.11 1.77 -3.72
N SER A 348 10.62 0.75 -3.02
CA SER A 348 9.51 -0.10 -3.50
C SER A 348 8.21 0.69 -3.64
N ILE A 349 7.91 1.60 -2.70
CA ILE A 349 6.69 2.40 -2.73
C ILE A 349 6.75 3.48 -3.81
N SER A 350 7.90 4.09 -4.04
CA SER A 350 8.09 5.08 -5.13
C SER A 350 8.03 4.41 -6.50
N CYS A 351 8.54 3.18 -6.60
CA CYS A 351 8.36 2.33 -7.76
C CYS A 351 6.88 2.07 -8.03
N ALA A 352 6.12 1.58 -7.05
CA ALA A 352 4.69 1.34 -7.21
C ALA A 352 3.91 2.63 -7.53
N ALA A 353 4.26 3.75 -6.89
CA ALA A 353 3.61 5.03 -7.09
C ALA A 353 3.72 5.54 -8.52
N SER A 354 4.87 5.32 -9.17
CA SER A 354 5.05 5.75 -10.55
C SER A 354 4.23 4.96 -11.55
N ARG A 355 4.03 3.65 -11.33
CA ARG A 355 3.19 2.83 -12.21
C ARG A 355 1.71 3.11 -12.00
N ALA A 356 1.29 3.34 -10.75
CA ALA A 356 -0.07 3.77 -10.46
C ALA A 356 -0.36 5.12 -11.18
N THR A 357 0.57 6.07 -11.09
CA THR A 357 0.45 7.38 -11.77
C THR A 357 0.44 7.22 -13.29
N TRP A 358 1.29 6.36 -13.85
CA TRP A 358 1.33 6.06 -15.28
C TRP A 358 0.03 5.39 -15.76
N ALA A 359 -0.49 4.39 -15.05
CA ALA A 359 -1.73 3.69 -15.43
C ALA A 359 -2.91 4.66 -15.46
N PHE A 360 -3.01 5.56 -14.46
CA PHE A 360 -4.05 6.57 -14.42
C PHE A 360 -3.90 7.65 -15.51
N ALA A 361 -2.65 7.96 -15.90
CA ALA A 361 -2.37 8.78 -17.07
C ALA A 361 -2.80 8.10 -18.38
N ARG A 362 -2.56 6.79 -18.51
CA ARG A 362 -2.96 6.03 -19.71
C ARG A 362 -4.47 6.08 -19.95
N ASP A 363 -5.27 6.14 -18.90
CA ASP A 363 -6.74 6.26 -18.97
C ASP A 363 -7.25 7.72 -19.09
N ALA A 364 -6.37 8.66 -19.48
CA ALA A 364 -6.69 10.08 -19.71
C ALA A 364 -7.31 10.81 -18.50
N ALA A 365 -6.99 10.37 -17.27
CA ALA A 365 -7.63 10.90 -16.07
C ALA A 365 -6.90 12.10 -15.43
N ILE A 366 -5.63 12.33 -15.78
CA ILE A 366 -4.82 13.48 -15.30
C ILE A 366 -4.58 14.52 -16.40
N PRO A 367 -4.34 15.79 -16.04
CA PRO A 367 -3.92 16.80 -17.02
C PRO A 367 -2.60 16.40 -17.69
N LEU A 368 -2.45 16.74 -18.98
CA LEU A 368 -1.28 16.36 -19.80
C LEU A 368 -1.03 14.84 -19.83
N HIS A 369 -2.12 14.06 -19.78
CA HIS A 369 -2.06 12.59 -19.74
C HIS A 369 -1.17 11.98 -20.82
N THR A 370 -1.14 12.53 -22.03
CA THR A 370 -0.29 12.02 -23.13
C THR A 370 1.20 12.05 -22.76
N THR A 371 1.66 13.08 -22.05
CA THR A 371 3.05 13.19 -21.60
C THR A 371 3.36 12.17 -20.50
N PHE A 372 2.47 12.05 -19.51
CA PHE A 372 2.70 11.18 -18.35
C PHE A 372 2.44 9.69 -18.61
N ALA A 373 1.61 9.37 -19.62
CA ALA A 373 1.37 8.01 -20.08
C ALA A 373 2.51 7.47 -20.98
N THR A 374 3.37 8.35 -21.50
CA THR A 374 4.46 7.95 -22.40
C THR A 374 5.52 7.14 -21.66
N ILE A 375 5.73 5.89 -22.11
CA ILE A 375 6.88 5.08 -21.67
C ILE A 375 8.13 5.50 -22.43
N THR A 376 9.23 5.71 -21.69
CA THR A 376 10.50 6.05 -22.32
C THR A 376 11.14 4.80 -22.95
N THR A 377 11.46 4.88 -24.24
CA THR A 377 12.15 3.82 -25.00
C THR A 377 13.59 4.18 -25.37
N ARG A 378 14.04 5.38 -24.97
CA ARG A 378 15.34 5.94 -25.34
C ARG A 378 16.43 5.54 -24.34
N GLY A 379 17.39 4.73 -24.81
CA GLY A 379 18.61 4.35 -24.08
C GLY A 379 18.46 3.06 -23.27
N ARG A 380 19.53 2.26 -23.20
CA ARG A 380 19.54 0.92 -22.57
C ARG A 380 19.14 0.94 -21.08
N LEU A 381 19.45 2.03 -20.36
CA LEU A 381 19.17 2.19 -18.93
C LEU A 381 17.77 2.74 -18.62
N LEU A 382 17.12 3.41 -19.56
CA LEU A 382 15.82 4.07 -19.36
C LEU A 382 14.67 3.37 -20.10
N ARG A 383 14.95 2.19 -20.67
CA ARG A 383 14.00 1.42 -21.46
C ARG A 383 12.89 0.90 -20.56
N GLU A 384 11.63 1.06 -21.01
CA GLU A 384 10.43 0.48 -20.39
C GLU A 384 10.05 1.05 -19.01
N ILE A 385 10.45 2.30 -18.74
CA ILE A 385 10.11 3.00 -17.48
C ILE A 385 9.25 4.25 -17.77
N PRO A 386 8.18 4.50 -17.00
CA PRO A 386 7.40 5.74 -17.11
C PRO A 386 8.10 6.90 -16.41
N LEU A 387 9.18 7.42 -17.01
CA LEU A 387 10.02 8.48 -16.43
C LEU A 387 9.19 9.73 -16.05
N ASN A 388 8.29 10.17 -16.93
CA ASN A 388 7.47 11.36 -16.69
C ASN A 388 6.54 11.18 -15.47
N ALA A 389 6.00 9.98 -15.27
CA ALA A 389 5.14 9.68 -14.12
C ALA A 389 5.94 9.61 -12.80
N ILE A 390 7.17 9.09 -12.84
CA ILE A 390 8.10 9.15 -11.70
C ILE A 390 8.34 10.61 -11.32
N LEU A 391 8.77 11.44 -12.28
CA LEU A 391 9.08 12.85 -12.02
C LEU A 391 7.88 13.64 -11.52
N LEU A 392 6.68 13.38 -12.05
CA LEU A 392 5.44 13.99 -11.54
C LEU A 392 5.20 13.61 -10.07
N SER A 393 5.28 12.32 -9.75
CA SER A 393 5.09 11.82 -8.39
C SER A 393 6.09 12.45 -7.43
N THR A 394 7.37 12.53 -7.83
CA THR A 394 8.43 13.18 -7.06
C THR A 394 8.18 14.68 -6.89
N ALA A 395 7.80 15.40 -7.94
CA ALA A 395 7.53 16.82 -7.86
C ALA A 395 6.38 17.12 -6.87
N ILE A 396 5.30 16.33 -6.92
CA ILE A 396 4.18 16.45 -5.98
C ILE A 396 4.66 16.18 -4.55
N GLN A 397 5.45 15.14 -4.31
CA GLN A 397 6.00 14.84 -2.99
C GLN A 397 6.87 15.99 -2.46
N LEU A 398 7.77 16.55 -3.29
CA LEU A 398 8.62 17.66 -2.86
C LEU A 398 7.80 18.91 -2.52
N LEU A 399 6.78 19.24 -3.32
CA LEU A 399 5.88 20.37 -3.06
C LEU A 399 5.08 20.18 -1.78
N LEU A 400 4.54 18.99 -1.53
CA LEU A 400 3.83 18.68 -0.29
C LEU A 400 4.77 18.65 0.91
N GLY A 401 6.03 18.23 0.73
CA GLY A 401 7.06 18.27 1.77
C GLY A 401 7.39 19.69 2.26
N LEU A 402 7.25 20.73 1.42
CA LEU A 402 7.45 22.12 1.82
C LEU A 402 6.49 22.58 2.93
N ILE A 403 5.33 21.93 3.05
CA ILE A 403 4.33 22.24 4.08
C ILE A 403 4.93 22.04 5.48
N TYR A 404 5.85 21.09 5.64
CA TYR A 404 6.55 20.85 6.90
C TYR A 404 7.34 22.07 7.39
N LEU A 405 7.84 22.93 6.48
CA LEU A 405 8.55 24.16 6.84
C LEU A 405 7.64 25.17 7.55
N GLY A 406 6.34 25.15 7.23
CA GLY A 406 5.35 26.03 7.84
C GLY A 406 4.69 25.42 9.07
N SER A 407 4.28 24.14 9.00
CA SER A 407 3.59 23.47 10.09
C SER A 407 3.76 21.94 10.03
N SER A 408 4.32 21.36 11.09
CA SER A 408 4.39 19.91 11.28
C SER A 408 3.01 19.28 11.45
N ALA A 409 2.05 20.00 12.06
CA ALA A 409 0.68 19.55 12.21
C ALA A 409 -0.03 19.44 10.84
N ALA A 410 0.16 20.45 9.98
CA ALA A 410 -0.37 20.42 8.62
C ALA A 410 0.27 19.29 7.81
N PHE A 411 1.58 19.07 7.94
CA PHE A 411 2.28 17.97 7.28
C PHE A 411 1.75 16.59 7.73
N ASN A 412 1.63 16.37 9.04
CA ASN A 412 1.13 15.11 9.60
C ASN A 412 -0.31 14.80 9.14
N ALA A 413 -1.11 15.83 8.84
CA ALA A 413 -2.43 15.62 8.26
C ALA A 413 -2.39 14.97 6.86
N PHE A 414 -1.38 15.27 6.03
CA PHE A 414 -1.19 14.60 4.73
C PHE A 414 -0.83 13.12 4.89
N VAL A 415 -0.09 12.78 5.95
CA VAL A 415 0.22 11.37 6.28
C VAL A 415 -1.06 10.61 6.65
N GLY A 416 -1.93 11.20 7.48
CA GLY A 416 -3.22 10.60 7.83
C GLY A 416 -4.15 10.45 6.60
N VAL A 417 -4.18 11.48 5.74
CA VAL A 417 -4.95 11.46 4.49
C VAL A 417 -4.48 10.36 3.54
N ALA A 418 -3.19 10.05 3.52
CA ALA A 418 -2.66 8.95 2.71
C ALA A 418 -3.37 7.63 3.00
N VAL A 419 -3.47 7.30 4.29
CA VAL A 419 -4.13 6.07 4.73
C VAL A 419 -5.63 6.14 4.49
N MET A 420 -6.27 7.28 4.78
CA MET A 420 -7.70 7.48 4.50
C MET A 420 -8.03 7.29 3.01
N CYS A 421 -7.25 7.90 2.13
CA CYS A 421 -7.46 7.83 0.69
C CYS A 421 -7.22 6.42 0.13
N LEU A 422 -6.15 5.74 0.55
CA LEU A 422 -5.90 4.35 0.14
C LEU A 422 -6.94 3.38 0.72
N GLY A 423 -7.26 3.51 2.00
CA GLY A 423 -8.30 2.72 2.66
C GLY A 423 -9.66 2.88 1.98
N ALA A 424 -10.09 4.12 1.72
CA ALA A 424 -11.31 4.40 0.96
C ALA A 424 -11.24 3.84 -0.47
N SER A 425 -10.10 4.01 -1.16
CA SER A 425 -9.85 3.48 -2.51
C SER A 425 -9.93 1.96 -2.58
N TYR A 426 -9.58 1.25 -1.51
CA TYR A 426 -9.67 -0.20 -1.46
C TYR A 426 -11.05 -0.68 -0.99
N ALA A 427 -11.71 0.07 -0.12
CA ALA A 427 -13.04 -0.26 0.36
C ALA A 427 -14.14 -0.02 -0.68
N MET A 428 -14.01 1.00 -1.54
CA MET A 428 -15.00 1.31 -2.59
C MET A 428 -15.32 0.13 -3.53
N PRO A 429 -14.34 -0.54 -4.18
CA PRO A 429 -14.66 -1.67 -5.06
C PRO A 429 -15.29 -2.83 -4.28
N VAL A 430 -14.92 -3.02 -3.01
CA VAL A 430 -15.53 -4.03 -2.13
C VAL A 430 -16.98 -3.67 -1.79
N ALA A 431 -17.26 -2.40 -1.48
CA ALA A 431 -18.60 -1.90 -1.20
C ALA A 431 -19.52 -1.98 -2.43
N VAL A 432 -19.01 -1.61 -3.61
CA VAL A 432 -19.74 -1.72 -4.88
C VAL A 432 -20.00 -3.19 -5.22
N SER A 433 -19.02 -4.07 -5.02
CA SER A 433 -19.21 -5.53 -5.18
C SER A 433 -20.31 -6.06 -4.24
N LEU A 434 -20.32 -5.63 -2.97
CA LEU A 434 -21.33 -6.02 -1.99
C LEU A 434 -22.72 -5.51 -2.38
N ALA A 435 -22.84 -4.25 -2.80
CA ALA A 435 -24.08 -3.64 -3.26
C ALA A 435 -24.64 -4.32 -4.53
N GLY A 436 -23.75 -4.76 -5.44
CA GLY A 436 -24.10 -5.54 -6.62
C GLY A 436 -24.38 -7.03 -6.35
N GLY A 437 -24.50 -7.44 -5.07
CA GLY A 437 -24.74 -8.83 -4.67
C GLY A 437 -23.62 -9.79 -5.04
N ARG A 438 -22.39 -9.28 -5.23
CA ARG A 438 -21.19 -10.01 -5.65
C ARG A 438 -21.34 -10.77 -6.98
N ARG A 439 -22.39 -10.54 -7.78
CA ARG A 439 -22.67 -11.26 -9.04
C ARG A 439 -21.51 -11.17 -10.02
N ALA A 440 -20.94 -9.98 -10.16
CA ALA A 440 -19.83 -9.72 -11.06
C ALA A 440 -18.52 -10.39 -10.64
N VAL A 441 -18.38 -10.84 -9.39
CA VAL A 441 -17.15 -11.47 -8.85
C VAL A 441 -17.34 -12.96 -8.58
N ALA A 442 -18.56 -13.38 -8.26
CA ALA A 442 -18.91 -14.74 -7.87
C ALA A 442 -18.82 -15.76 -9.02
N ALA A 443 -18.93 -15.32 -10.28
CA ALA A 443 -18.68 -16.15 -11.45
C ALA A 443 -17.19 -16.08 -11.84
N ASP A 444 -16.53 -17.24 -11.98
CA ASP A 444 -15.22 -17.40 -12.65
C ASP A 444 -14.01 -16.64 -12.08
N SER A 445 -13.99 -16.29 -10.79
CA SER A 445 -12.76 -15.79 -10.16
C SER A 445 -11.81 -16.95 -9.80
N PRO A 446 -10.52 -16.92 -10.21
CA PRO A 446 -9.52 -17.92 -9.81
C PRO A 446 -9.29 -17.99 -8.29
N PHE A 447 -9.70 -16.96 -7.56
CA PHE A 447 -9.64 -16.87 -6.10
C PHE A 447 -11.01 -16.53 -5.53
N ALA A 448 -11.96 -17.47 -5.63
CA ALA A 448 -13.33 -17.25 -5.16
C ALA A 448 -13.47 -17.45 -3.64
N LEU A 449 -14.07 -16.48 -2.94
CA LEU A 449 -14.41 -16.59 -1.50
C LEU A 449 -15.71 -17.35 -1.24
N GLY A 450 -16.49 -17.60 -2.29
CA GLY A 450 -17.79 -18.27 -2.21
C GLY A 450 -18.72 -17.61 -1.20
N ARG A 451 -19.33 -18.42 -0.32
CA ARG A 451 -20.32 -17.96 0.68
C ARG A 451 -19.71 -17.07 1.76
N ALA A 452 -18.41 -17.20 2.04
CA ALA A 452 -17.71 -16.36 3.01
C ALA A 452 -17.47 -14.93 2.50
N GLY A 453 -17.62 -14.68 1.20
CA GLY A 453 -17.33 -13.38 0.63
C GLY A 453 -18.28 -12.24 1.03
N VAL A 454 -19.54 -12.54 1.37
CA VAL A 454 -20.48 -11.52 1.89
C VAL A 454 -20.05 -11.00 3.27
N PRO A 455 -19.86 -11.86 4.30
CA PRO A 455 -19.45 -11.38 5.62
C PRO A 455 -18.06 -10.74 5.60
N LEU A 456 -17.12 -11.24 4.78
CA LEU A 456 -15.78 -10.64 4.65
C LEU A 456 -15.84 -9.26 4.00
N ASN A 457 -16.61 -9.08 2.92
CA ASN A 457 -16.80 -7.77 2.31
C ASN A 457 -17.48 -6.78 3.27
N ALA A 458 -18.50 -7.23 4.01
CA ALA A 458 -19.18 -6.38 5.00
C ALA A 458 -18.22 -5.94 6.12
N ALA A 459 -17.43 -6.87 6.66
CA ALA A 459 -16.42 -6.57 7.68
C ALA A 459 -15.37 -5.58 7.14
N ALA A 460 -14.89 -5.77 5.91
CA ALA A 460 -13.93 -4.88 5.27
C ALA A 460 -14.46 -3.44 5.11
N VAL A 461 -15.71 -3.28 4.69
CA VAL A 461 -16.33 -1.95 4.52
C VAL A 461 -16.57 -1.27 5.87
N VAL A 462 -17.05 -2.01 6.88
CA VAL A 462 -17.25 -1.48 8.24
C VAL A 462 -15.92 -1.06 8.85
N TRP A 463 -14.88 -1.89 8.70
CA TRP A 463 -13.54 -1.57 9.18
C TRP A 463 -12.99 -0.31 8.52
N ALA A 464 -13.02 -0.23 7.18
CA ALA A 464 -12.56 0.97 6.47
C ALA A 464 -13.35 2.23 6.86
N ALA A 465 -14.67 2.13 7.03
CA ALA A 465 -15.49 3.26 7.48
C ALA A 465 -15.11 3.70 8.91
N PHE A 466 -14.79 2.75 9.79
CA PHE A 466 -14.33 3.03 11.15
C PHE A 466 -12.93 3.66 11.16
N GLU A 467 -12.00 3.18 10.33
CA GLU A 467 -10.67 3.79 10.15
C GLU A 467 -10.78 5.25 9.72
N MET A 468 -11.68 5.58 8.78
CA MET A 468 -11.90 6.96 8.33
C MET A 468 -12.29 7.92 9.45
N VAL A 469 -13.12 7.46 10.39
CA VAL A 469 -13.51 8.25 11.57
C VAL A 469 -12.31 8.46 12.49
N LEU A 470 -11.56 7.40 12.77
CA LEU A 470 -10.43 7.45 13.69
C LEU A 470 -9.27 8.29 13.14
N PHE A 471 -8.98 8.24 11.84
CA PHE A 471 -8.03 9.13 11.19
C PHE A 471 -8.46 10.60 11.18
N SER A 472 -9.73 10.89 11.44
CA SER A 472 -10.24 12.27 11.53
C SER A 472 -10.19 12.83 12.96
N MET A 473 -9.85 12.02 13.96
CA MET A 473 -9.82 12.43 15.37
C MET A 473 -8.42 12.90 15.80
N PRO A 474 -8.31 13.86 16.74
CA PRO A 474 -7.03 14.30 17.28
C PRO A 474 -6.42 13.26 18.23
N ALA A 475 -5.08 13.18 18.22
CA ALA A 475 -4.34 12.24 19.05
C ALA A 475 -4.39 12.57 20.56
N VAL A 476 -4.50 13.85 20.91
CA VAL A 476 -4.50 14.36 22.28
C VAL A 476 -5.56 15.44 22.50
N LEU A 477 -6.10 15.51 23.72
CA LEU A 477 -6.98 16.57 24.21
C LEU A 477 -6.31 17.34 25.36
N PRO A 478 -6.51 18.67 25.49
CA PRO A 478 -7.32 19.53 24.63
C PRO A 478 -6.67 19.84 23.27
N VAL A 479 -7.51 20.10 22.26
CA VAL A 479 -7.04 20.42 20.91
C VAL A 479 -6.55 21.86 20.85
N THR A 480 -5.37 22.05 20.28
CA THR A 480 -4.76 23.34 19.95
C THR A 480 -4.53 23.40 18.44
N PRO A 481 -4.27 24.59 17.84
CA PRO A 481 -3.97 24.68 16.41
C PRO A 481 -2.78 23.80 15.96
N THR A 482 -1.86 23.47 16.87
CA THR A 482 -0.69 22.61 16.62
C THR A 482 -0.91 21.13 16.95
N THR A 483 -1.94 20.79 17.73
CA THR A 483 -2.30 19.39 18.06
C THR A 483 -3.54 18.88 17.33
N MET A 484 -4.22 19.76 16.59
CA MET A 484 -5.37 19.40 15.76
C MET A 484 -4.97 18.47 14.63
N ASN A 485 -5.77 17.43 14.43
CA ASN A 485 -5.67 16.57 13.26
C ASN A 485 -6.46 17.20 12.10
N TYR A 486 -5.75 17.71 11.10
CA TYR A 486 -6.36 18.33 9.91
C TYR A 486 -6.65 17.32 8.78
N ALA A 487 -6.52 16.01 9.02
CA ALA A 487 -6.68 15.01 7.97
C ALA A 487 -8.06 15.07 7.30
N SER A 488 -9.14 15.26 8.06
CA SER A 488 -10.50 15.42 7.50
C SER A 488 -10.63 16.64 6.59
N VAL A 489 -10.02 17.77 6.97
CA VAL A 489 -10.02 19.01 6.19
C VAL A 489 -9.27 18.81 4.86
N VAL A 490 -8.09 18.20 4.93
CA VAL A 490 -7.27 17.92 3.74
C VAL A 490 -7.95 16.88 2.84
N PHE A 491 -8.59 15.85 3.41
CA PHE A 491 -9.37 14.87 2.66
C PHE A 491 -10.51 15.54 1.88
N VAL A 492 -11.29 16.40 2.54
CA VAL A 492 -12.37 17.16 1.88
C VAL A 492 -11.80 18.11 0.81
N ALA A 493 -10.67 18.77 1.06
CA ALA A 493 -10.03 19.64 0.07
C ALA A 493 -9.64 18.87 -1.20
N PHE A 494 -9.04 17.68 -1.08
CA PHE A 494 -8.74 16.84 -2.24
C PHE A 494 -9.99 16.31 -2.94
N ALA A 495 -11.02 15.94 -2.18
CA ALA A 495 -12.31 15.54 -2.75
C ALA A 495 -12.93 16.69 -3.57
N LEU A 496 -12.87 17.93 -3.08
CA LEU A 496 -13.33 19.11 -3.80
C LEU A 496 -12.50 19.36 -5.07
N ILE A 497 -11.17 19.24 -5.00
CA ILE A 497 -10.30 19.37 -6.18
C ILE A 497 -10.67 18.33 -7.24
N SER A 498 -10.85 17.08 -6.84
CA SER A 498 -11.28 16.00 -7.74
C SER A 498 -12.66 16.26 -8.35
N ALA A 499 -13.61 16.76 -7.55
CA ALA A 499 -14.97 17.10 -8.00
C ALA A 499 -14.96 18.27 -8.99
N VAL A 500 -14.21 19.34 -8.70
CA VAL A 500 -14.05 20.49 -9.61
C VAL A 500 -13.40 20.03 -10.91
N TRP A 501 -12.34 19.22 -10.84
CA TRP A 501 -11.68 18.67 -12.03
C TRP A 501 -12.60 17.74 -12.84
N TYR A 502 -13.48 16.98 -12.17
CA TYR A 502 -14.52 16.20 -12.84
C TYR A 502 -15.47 17.08 -13.64
N LEU A 503 -15.93 18.18 -13.04
CA LEU A 503 -16.86 19.11 -13.69
C LEU A 503 -16.23 19.83 -14.90
N ILE A 504 -14.94 20.18 -14.80
CA ILE A 504 -14.22 20.92 -15.85
C ILE A 504 -13.82 19.99 -17.00
N SER A 505 -13.22 18.84 -16.70
CA SER A 505 -12.57 17.99 -17.71
C SER A 505 -13.09 16.56 -17.71
N GLY A 506 -13.27 15.96 -16.53
CA GLY A 506 -13.66 14.54 -16.40
C GLY A 506 -14.98 14.21 -17.12
N ARG A 507 -16.01 15.06 -17.00
CA ARG A 507 -17.31 14.86 -17.65
C ARG A 507 -17.23 14.77 -19.18
N PHE A 508 -16.24 15.43 -19.79
CA PHE A 508 -16.12 15.55 -21.24
C PHE A 508 -15.07 14.60 -21.84
N HIS A 509 -13.98 14.36 -21.13
CA HIS A 509 -12.82 13.60 -21.65
C HIS A 509 -12.68 12.20 -21.04
N TYR A 510 -13.19 11.97 -19.83
CA TYR A 510 -13.06 10.67 -19.17
C TYR A 510 -14.16 9.70 -19.61
N LYS A 511 -13.82 8.83 -20.55
CA LYS A 511 -14.71 7.74 -20.98
C LYS A 511 -14.67 6.53 -20.03
N GLY A 512 -13.71 6.51 -19.10
CA GLY A 512 -13.37 5.35 -18.29
C GLY A 512 -12.43 4.39 -19.02
N PRO A 513 -11.91 3.37 -18.33
CA PRO A 513 -11.15 2.28 -18.95
C PRO A 513 -11.89 1.66 -20.15
N SER A 514 -11.17 1.36 -21.23
CA SER A 514 -11.73 0.67 -22.39
C SER A 514 -12.28 -0.70 -21.96
N ILE A 515 -13.58 -0.91 -22.15
CA ILE A 515 -14.17 -2.25 -22.08
C ILE A 515 -14.29 -2.70 -23.54
N PRO A 516 -13.72 -3.85 -23.96
CA PRO A 516 -14.04 -4.42 -25.26
C PRO A 516 -15.54 -4.71 -25.29
N ASP A 517 -16.23 -4.38 -26.38
CA ASP A 517 -17.66 -4.65 -26.54
C ASP A 517 -17.93 -6.14 -26.26
N VAL A 518 -18.44 -6.45 -25.07
CA VAL A 518 -19.00 -7.76 -24.78
C VAL A 518 -20.39 -7.70 -25.38
N GLU A 519 -20.58 -8.38 -26.52
CA GLU A 519 -21.90 -8.65 -27.07
C GLU A 519 -22.82 -9.05 -25.90
N PRO A 520 -24.02 -8.46 -25.79
CA PRO A 520 -24.99 -8.94 -24.81
C PRO A 520 -25.16 -10.43 -25.07
N LEU A 521 -24.96 -11.26 -24.04
CA LEU A 521 -25.34 -12.66 -24.09
C LEU A 521 -26.78 -12.70 -24.60
N GLU A 522 -26.96 -13.11 -25.86
CA GLU A 522 -28.28 -13.40 -26.41
C GLU A 522 -28.89 -14.40 -25.43
N SER A 523 -29.92 -13.94 -24.74
CA SER A 523 -30.78 -14.82 -23.97
C SER A 523 -31.23 -15.92 -24.91
N ASP A 524 -30.91 -17.17 -24.57
CA ASP A 524 -31.40 -18.37 -25.25
C ASP A 524 -32.92 -18.26 -25.47
N GLN A 525 -33.32 -17.77 -26.64
CA GLN A 525 -34.57 -18.12 -27.28
C GLN A 525 -34.33 -19.46 -27.97
N VAL A 526 -34.15 -20.50 -27.15
CA VAL A 526 -34.24 -21.90 -27.58
C VAL A 526 -35.37 -22.54 -26.80
N GLU A 527 -36.58 -22.03 -27.00
CA GLU A 527 -37.83 -22.75 -26.83
C GLU A 527 -38.84 -22.13 -27.81
N GLU A 528 -39.59 -22.99 -28.52
CA GLU A 528 -40.53 -22.68 -29.61
C GLU A 528 -39.97 -22.50 -31.04
N LYS A 529 -39.23 -23.48 -31.55
CA LYS A 529 -39.29 -23.77 -33.01
C LYS A 529 -39.08 -25.23 -33.44
N ASN A 530 -39.34 -26.19 -32.55
CA ASN A 530 -39.31 -27.62 -32.87
C ASN A 530 -40.63 -28.35 -32.54
N GLY A 531 -41.77 -27.64 -32.55
CA GLY A 531 -43.07 -28.21 -32.14
C GLY A 531 -44.18 -28.21 -33.21
N SER A 532 -43.92 -27.88 -34.47
CA SER A 532 -45.02 -27.67 -35.43
C SER A 532 -44.83 -28.18 -36.87
N ASP A 533 -43.84 -29.03 -37.16
CA ASP A 533 -43.60 -29.53 -38.53
C ASP A 533 -43.46 -31.06 -38.66
N GLU A 534 -44.06 -31.86 -37.75
CA GLU A 534 -44.03 -33.34 -37.87
C GLU A 534 -45.40 -34.05 -37.90
N GLU A 535 -46.51 -33.34 -38.13
CA GLU A 535 -47.80 -33.95 -38.46
C GLU A 535 -48.40 -33.35 -39.72
N LYS A 536 -47.90 -33.78 -40.89
CA LYS A 536 -48.62 -33.84 -42.19
C LYS A 536 -47.70 -34.35 -43.30
N ASN A 537 -47.65 -35.67 -43.48
CA ASN A 537 -47.69 -36.36 -44.79
C ASN A 537 -47.26 -37.81 -44.64
N GLY A 538 -48.16 -38.76 -44.94
CA GLY A 538 -47.77 -40.15 -45.12
C GLY A 538 -48.84 -41.24 -44.99
N SER A 539 -50.11 -40.97 -45.33
CA SER A 539 -51.06 -42.03 -45.71
C SER A 539 -51.41 -41.86 -47.18
N ASP A 540 -50.99 -42.82 -48.01
CA ASP A 540 -51.59 -43.27 -49.30
C ASP A 540 -50.50 -43.72 -50.28
N ALA A 541 -50.26 -45.05 -50.30
CA ALA A 541 -49.97 -45.92 -51.45
C ALA A 541 -49.29 -47.22 -50.99
#